data_AF-A0A3B9VIC1-F1
#
_entry.id   AF-A0A3B9VIC1-F1
#
_cell.length_a   1.000
_cell.length_b   1.000
_cell.length_c   1.000
_cell.angle_alpha   90.00
_cell.angle_beta   90.00
_cell.angle_gamma   90.00
#
_symmetry.space_group_name_H-M   'P 1'
#
loop_
_entity.id
_entity.type
_entity.pdbx_description
1 polymer ?
#
loop_
_entity_poly.entity_id
_entity_poly.type
_entity_poly.pdbx_seq_one_letter_code
_entity_poly.pdbx_strand_id
1 'polypeptide(L)'
;ALLFGLLFKKQVLEVSVQPNRSVMFVKLADGSIRNIYDLKIVNKSYEIDSVNLNIEGLDNSKITIKPKYKVSVLHDGTLEIHLQKNKISNFKVFIDSKDYSKKDSYQELSFEFKAKDITEQYLTKFTHPTR
;
A
#
# COMPACT_ATOMS: atom_id res chain seq x y z
N ALA A 1 15.41 -33.63 -26.25
CA ALA A 1 15.30 -32.18 -26.02
C ALA A 1 13.90 -31.90 -25.48
N LEU A 2 13.78 -31.61 -24.18
CA LEU A 2 12.50 -31.19 -23.58
C LEU A 2 12.46 -29.67 -23.58
N LEU A 3 11.49 -29.17 -24.34
CA LEU A 3 11.18 -27.76 -24.54
C LEU A 3 10.78 -27.14 -23.20
N PHE A 4 11.72 -26.50 -22.51
CA PHE A 4 11.46 -25.76 -21.28
C PHE A 4 10.89 -24.38 -21.64
N GLY A 5 9.68 -24.38 -22.18
CA GLY A 5 8.85 -23.20 -22.31
C GLY A 5 8.36 -22.79 -20.94
N LEU A 6 9.23 -22.16 -20.14
CA LEU A 6 8.81 -21.35 -19.01
C LEU A 6 7.84 -20.30 -19.59
N LEU A 7 6.55 -20.55 -19.38
CA LEU A 7 5.50 -19.55 -19.48
C LEU A 7 5.81 -18.47 -18.44
N PHE A 8 6.74 -17.57 -18.77
CA PHE A 8 6.85 -16.30 -18.09
C PHE A 8 5.60 -15.53 -18.46
N LYS A 9 4.51 -15.74 -17.71
CA LYS A 9 3.37 -14.82 -17.74
C LYS A 9 3.96 -13.45 -17.43
N LYS A 10 4.04 -12.59 -18.44
CA LYS A 10 4.50 -11.22 -18.28
C LYS A 10 3.58 -10.58 -17.25
N GLN A 11 4.12 -10.21 -16.09
CA GLN A 11 3.34 -9.56 -15.05
C GLN A 11 2.86 -8.21 -15.62
N VAL A 12 1.56 -8.13 -15.91
CA VAL A 12 0.95 -6.95 -16.57
C VAL A 12 0.64 -5.83 -15.57
N LEU A 13 0.70 -6.12 -14.27
CA LEU A 13 0.56 -5.18 -13.17
C LEU A 13 1.64 -5.48 -12.13
N GLU A 14 2.56 -4.56 -11.90
CA GLU A 14 3.58 -4.69 -10.84
C GLU A 14 3.29 -3.68 -9.74
N VAL A 15 3.32 -4.14 -8.50
CA VAL A 15 3.08 -3.31 -7.33
C VAL A 15 4.30 -3.35 -6.40
N SER A 16 4.52 -2.28 -5.64
CA SER A 16 5.53 -2.26 -4.59
C SER A 16 5.09 -1.31 -3.48
N VAL A 17 5.18 -1.78 -2.25
CA VAL A 17 4.92 -1.00 -1.03
C VAL A 17 6.22 -0.97 -0.23
N GLN A 18 6.73 0.22 0.06
CA GLN A 18 7.97 0.39 0.82
C GLN A 18 7.74 1.35 1.98
N PRO A 19 8.03 0.96 3.23
CA PRO A 19 8.00 1.90 4.34
C PRO A 19 9.09 2.96 4.15
N ASN A 20 8.78 4.20 4.51
CA ASN A 20 9.75 5.28 4.50
C ASN A 20 10.83 5.00 5.55
N ARG A 21 12.07 4.78 5.10
CA ARG A 21 13.18 4.41 5.97
C ARG A 21 13.88 5.61 6.62
N SER A 22 13.65 6.83 6.11
CA SER A 22 14.25 8.04 6.68
C SER A 22 13.59 8.45 7.99
N VAL A 23 12.28 8.17 8.12
CA VAL A 23 11.49 8.47 9.32
C VAL A 23 10.54 7.31 9.56
N MET A 24 10.81 6.53 10.61
CA MET A 24 10.02 5.34 10.94
C MET A 24 8.61 5.70 11.41
N PHE A 25 8.45 6.81 12.13
CA PHE A 25 7.14 7.33 12.54
C PHE A 25 7.18 8.84 12.84
N VAL A 26 6.02 9.49 12.81
CA VAL A 26 5.83 10.89 13.20
C VAL A 26 4.70 11.00 14.21
N LYS A 27 4.91 11.71 15.32
CA LYS A 27 3.83 12.05 16.25
C LYS A 27 3.09 13.29 15.75
N LEU A 28 1.78 13.17 15.55
CA LEU A 28 0.92 14.27 15.13
C LEU A 28 0.42 15.07 16.35
N ALA A 29 -0.07 16.29 16.09
CA ALA A 29 -0.55 17.20 17.12
C ALA A 29 -1.76 16.65 17.90
N ASP A 30 -2.58 15.81 17.26
CA ASP A 30 -3.72 15.14 17.89
C ASP A 30 -3.33 13.89 18.70
N GLY A 31 -2.02 13.65 18.86
CA GLY A 31 -1.44 12.54 19.59
C GLY A 31 -1.32 11.24 18.79
N SER A 32 -1.87 11.16 17.58
CA SER A 32 -1.73 9.96 16.74
C SER A 32 -0.31 9.78 16.22
N ILE A 33 0.04 8.54 15.88
CA ILE A 33 1.30 8.17 15.23
C ILE A 33 1.05 7.92 13.76
N ARG A 34 1.88 8.52 12.91
CA ARG A 34 1.84 8.40 11.45
C ARG A 34 3.02 7.61 10.93
N ASN A 35 2.74 6.55 10.18
CA ASN A 35 3.71 5.86 9.32
C ASN A 35 3.49 6.28 7.86
N ILE A 36 4.57 6.30 7.07
CA ILE A 36 4.53 6.70 5.66
C ILE A 36 5.07 5.57 4.81
N TYR A 37 4.37 5.27 3.72
CA TYR A 37 4.76 4.26 2.74
C TYR A 37 4.77 4.88 1.35
N ASP A 38 5.78 4.50 0.57
CA ASP A 38 5.84 4.76 -0.86
C ASP A 38 5.22 3.58 -1.60
N LEU A 39 4.13 3.85 -2.32
CA LEU A 39 3.41 2.88 -3.15
C LEU A 39 3.70 3.19 -4.61
N LYS A 40 4.20 2.19 -5.34
CA LYS A 40 4.42 2.26 -6.78
C LYS A 40 3.58 1.19 -7.46
N ILE A 41 2.84 1.60 -8.49
CA ILE A 41 2.03 0.72 -9.33
C ILE A 41 2.45 0.93 -10.80
N VAL A 42 2.88 -0.13 -11.47
CA VAL A 42 3.24 -0.14 -12.89
C VAL A 42 2.20 -0.94 -13.64
N ASN A 43 1.32 -0.25 -14.34
CA ASN A 43 0.34 -0.89 -15.21
C ASN A 43 0.94 -1.03 -16.61
N LYS A 44 1.31 -2.25 -17.01
CA LYS A 44 1.82 -2.59 -18.35
C LYS A 44 0.71 -3.08 -19.29
N SER A 45 -0.53 -3.10 -18.80
CA SER A 45 -1.72 -3.54 -19.53
C SER A 45 -2.42 -2.36 -20.22
N TYR A 46 -3.15 -2.67 -21.30
CA TYR A 46 -4.15 -1.77 -21.89
C TYR A 46 -5.57 -2.04 -21.38
N GLU A 47 -5.71 -3.06 -20.55
CA GLU A 47 -6.99 -3.63 -20.15
C GLU A 47 -7.35 -3.34 -18.69
N ILE A 48 -6.35 -3.03 -17.87
CA ILE A 48 -6.53 -2.69 -16.45
C ILE A 48 -6.63 -1.17 -16.37
N ASP A 49 -7.73 -0.68 -15.81
CA ASP A 49 -8.04 0.75 -15.61
C ASP A 49 -8.21 1.12 -14.13
N SER A 50 -8.42 0.15 -13.25
CA SER A 50 -8.37 0.35 -11.80
C SER A 50 -7.78 -0.84 -11.05
N VAL A 51 -7.41 -0.60 -9.79
CA VAL A 51 -7.02 -1.61 -8.81
C VAL A 51 -7.69 -1.30 -7.48
N ASN A 52 -8.26 -2.33 -6.86
CA ASN A 52 -8.81 -2.23 -5.51
C ASN A 52 -7.70 -2.51 -4.51
N LEU A 53 -7.41 -1.52 -3.66
CA LEU A 53 -6.48 -1.62 -2.55
C LEU A 53 -7.27 -1.87 -1.27
N ASN A 54 -6.93 -2.92 -0.54
CA ASN A 54 -7.37 -3.18 0.82
C ASN A 54 -6.16 -3.17 1.76
N ILE A 55 -6.26 -2.51 2.91
CA ILE A 55 -5.21 -2.45 3.92
C ILE A 55 -5.75 -2.93 5.26
N GLU A 56 -5.11 -3.97 5.80
CA GLU A 56 -5.50 -4.63 7.05
C GLU A 56 -4.33 -4.65 8.06
N GLY A 57 -4.65 -4.92 9.32
CA GLY A 57 -3.66 -5.07 10.41
C GLY A 57 -3.65 -3.95 11.44
N LEU A 58 -4.49 -2.91 11.28
CA LEU A 58 -4.68 -1.86 12.28
C LEU A 58 -6.15 -1.49 12.44
N ASP A 59 -6.67 -1.73 13.65
CA ASP A 59 -8.00 -1.30 14.05
C ASP A 59 -8.04 0.23 14.21
N ASN A 60 -9.17 0.85 13.84
CA ASN A 60 -9.45 2.28 14.02
C ASN A 60 -8.38 3.23 13.45
N SER A 61 -7.69 2.82 12.37
CA SER A 61 -6.69 3.65 11.71
C SER A 61 -7.31 4.57 10.66
N LYS A 62 -6.71 5.74 10.46
CA LYS A 62 -7.05 6.65 9.37
C LYS A 62 -6.00 6.51 8.27
N ILE A 63 -6.42 6.05 7.09
CA ILE A 63 -5.53 5.88 5.95
C ILE A 63 -5.80 6.94 4.90
N THR A 64 -4.75 7.64 4.48
CA THR A 64 -4.79 8.68 3.45
C THR A 64 -3.80 8.35 2.35
N ILE A 65 -4.25 8.36 1.10
CA ILE A 65 -3.41 8.16 -0.07
C ILE A 65 -3.34 9.46 -0.86
N LYS A 66 -2.11 9.93 -1.10
CA LYS A 66 -1.84 11.13 -1.90
C LYS A 66 -1.16 10.74 -3.21
N PRO A 67 -1.90 10.62 -4.33
CA PRO A 67 -1.33 10.85 -5.65
C PRO A 67 -0.87 12.30 -5.78
N LYS A 68 -0.11 12.59 -6.85
CA LYS A 68 0.45 13.92 -7.13
C LYS A 68 -0.59 15.06 -7.17
N TYR A 69 -1.87 14.77 -7.43
CA TYR A 69 -2.92 15.78 -7.67
C TYR A 69 -4.26 15.56 -6.95
N LYS A 70 -4.43 14.51 -6.15
CA LYS A 70 -5.68 14.23 -5.42
C LYS A 70 -5.35 13.63 -4.05
N VAL A 71 -6.22 13.78 -3.07
CA VAL A 71 -6.11 13.10 -1.78
C VAL A 71 -7.34 12.21 -1.63
N SER A 72 -7.13 10.93 -1.33
CA SER A 72 -8.20 9.98 -1.05
C SER A 72 -8.06 9.47 0.37
N VAL A 73 -9.17 9.39 1.10
CA VAL A 73 -9.26 8.76 2.42
C VAL A 73 -9.95 7.42 2.22
N LEU A 74 -9.38 6.36 2.79
CA LEU A 74 -9.99 5.04 2.73
C LEU A 74 -11.18 4.99 3.67
N HIS A 75 -12.28 4.39 3.22
CA HIS A 75 -13.40 4.00 4.06
C HIS A 75 -13.29 2.48 4.25
N ASP A 76 -13.32 2.02 5.50
CA ASP A 76 -13.21 0.60 5.85
C ASP A 76 -11.96 -0.10 5.28
N GLY A 77 -10.83 0.60 5.19
CA GLY A 77 -9.56 0.02 4.70
C GLY A 77 -9.48 -0.18 3.18
N THR A 78 -10.53 0.19 2.42
CA THR A 78 -10.57 -0.04 0.96
C THR A 78 -10.56 1.25 0.14
N LEU A 79 -9.93 1.20 -1.04
CA LEU A 79 -9.94 2.27 -2.05
C LEU A 79 -9.74 1.71 -3.46
N GLU A 80 -10.61 2.12 -4.38
CA GLU A 80 -10.36 1.95 -5.81
C GLU A 80 -9.40 3.04 -6.34
N ILE A 81 -8.31 2.61 -6.96
CA ILE A 81 -7.31 3.48 -7.56
C ILE A 81 -7.40 3.34 -9.08
N HIS A 82 -7.80 4.41 -9.77
CA HIS A 82 -7.73 4.45 -11.23
C HIS A 82 -6.27 4.54 -11.71
N LEU A 83 -5.94 3.71 -12.69
CA LEU A 83 -4.62 3.59 -13.28
C LEU A 83 -4.64 4.02 -14.75
N GLN A 84 -3.58 4.69 -15.17
CA GLN A 84 -3.35 4.92 -16.58
C GLN A 84 -2.69 3.69 -17.22
N LYS A 85 -3.08 3.39 -18.46
CA LYS A 85 -2.50 2.30 -19.26
C LYS A 85 -1.03 2.59 -19.57
N ASN A 86 -0.19 1.56 -19.51
CA ASN A 86 1.25 1.64 -19.78
C ASN A 86 1.97 2.78 -19.02
N LYS A 87 1.60 3.00 -17.75
CA LYS A 87 2.10 4.08 -16.91
C LYS A 87 2.48 3.61 -15.52
N ILE A 88 3.40 4.37 -14.93
CA ILE A 88 3.81 4.24 -13.53
C ILE A 88 3.05 5.29 -12.72
N SER A 89 2.39 4.86 -11.66
CA SER A 89 1.73 5.71 -10.68
C SER A 89 2.45 5.58 -9.35
N ASN A 90 2.82 6.72 -8.75
CA ASN A 90 3.47 6.78 -7.45
C ASN A 90 2.55 7.48 -6.45
N PHE A 91 2.45 6.93 -5.26
CA PHE A 91 1.57 7.42 -4.21
C PHE A 91 2.34 7.45 -2.89
N LYS A 92 2.00 8.44 -2.05
CA LYS A 92 2.35 8.38 -0.63
C LYS A 92 1.13 7.93 0.16
N VAL A 93 1.30 6.84 0.92
CA VAL A 93 0.29 6.32 1.84
C VAL A 93 0.67 6.76 3.24
N PHE A 94 -0.27 7.40 3.92
CA PHE A 94 -0.15 7.82 5.30
C PHE A 94 -1.14 6.99 6.12
N ILE A 95 -0.65 6.33 7.15
CA ILE A 95 -1.47 5.56 8.08
C ILE A 95 -1.30 6.20 9.45
N ASP A 96 -2.40 6.68 10.01
CA ASP A 96 -2.45 7.30 11.32
C ASP A 96 -3.16 6.37 12.30
N SER A 97 -2.56 6.12 13.46
CA SER A 97 -3.19 5.35 14.52
C SER A 97 -3.03 6.04 15.87
N LYS A 98 -4.12 6.06 16.64
CA LYS A 98 -4.10 6.43 18.06
C LYS A 98 -3.88 5.21 18.97
N ASP A 99 -4.09 4.00 18.43
CA ASP A 99 -3.84 2.76 19.15
C ASP A 99 -2.42 2.25 18.86
N TYR A 100 -1.46 2.86 19.52
CA TYR A 100 -0.04 2.49 19.49
C TYR A 100 0.48 2.00 20.84
N SER A 101 -0.44 1.67 21.77
CA SER A 101 -0.13 1.33 23.15
C SER A 101 0.37 -0.12 23.35
N LYS A 102 0.49 -0.89 22.25
CA LYS A 102 0.96 -2.29 22.31
C LYS A 102 2.44 -2.32 22.71
N LYS A 103 2.79 -3.30 23.55
CA LYS A 103 4.17 -3.53 24.05
C LYS A 103 5.20 -3.78 22.93
N ASP A 104 4.73 -4.11 21.73
CA ASP A 104 5.56 -4.39 20.57
C ASP A 104 5.99 -3.11 19.86
N SER A 105 7.23 -3.09 19.37
CA SER A 105 7.78 -1.96 18.60
C SER A 105 7.11 -1.76 17.24
N TYR A 106 6.32 -2.74 16.77
CA TYR A 106 5.57 -2.65 15.52
C TYR A 106 4.31 -3.53 15.50
N GLN A 107 3.38 -3.22 14.60
CA GLN A 107 2.28 -4.07 14.15
C GLN A 107 2.47 -4.44 12.68
N GLU A 108 2.02 -5.63 12.27
CA GLU A 108 2.06 -6.04 10.86
C GLU A 108 0.90 -5.43 10.09
N LEU A 109 1.16 -5.08 8.83
CA LEU A 109 0.18 -4.55 7.90
C LEU A 109 0.16 -5.39 6.64
N SER A 110 -1.03 -5.65 6.11
CA SER A 110 -1.22 -6.30 4.83
C SER A 110 -1.82 -5.34 3.82
N PHE A 111 -1.16 -5.17 2.69
CA PHE A 111 -1.66 -4.43 1.53
C PHE A 111 -2.04 -5.44 0.47
N GLU A 112 -3.33 -5.56 0.17
CA GLU A 112 -3.86 -6.42 -0.88
C GLU A 112 -4.32 -5.57 -2.07
N PHE A 113 -3.90 -5.95 -3.27
CA PHE A 113 -4.25 -5.30 -4.53
C PHE A 113 -4.97 -6.30 -5.42
N LYS A 114 -6.22 -5.98 -5.80
CA LYS A 114 -7.05 -6.81 -6.68
C LYS A 114 -7.39 -6.06 -7.96
N ALA A 115 -7.06 -6.64 -9.12
CA ALA A 115 -7.40 -6.12 -10.44
C ALA A 115 -7.65 -7.26 -11.43
N LYS A 116 -8.87 -7.38 -11.97
CA LYS A 116 -9.29 -8.53 -12.78
C LYS A 116 -8.96 -9.85 -12.08
N ASP A 117 -8.19 -10.72 -12.72
CA ASP A 117 -7.74 -12.02 -12.19
C ASP A 117 -6.40 -11.96 -11.44
N ILE A 118 -5.91 -10.75 -11.14
CA ILE A 118 -4.63 -10.51 -10.46
C ILE A 118 -4.91 -10.12 -9.01
N THR A 119 -4.30 -10.87 -8.08
CA THR A 119 -4.22 -10.52 -6.66
C THR A 119 -2.74 -10.46 -6.28
N GLU A 120 -2.30 -9.33 -5.73
CA GLU A 120 -0.95 -9.14 -5.19
C GLU A 120 -1.05 -8.74 -3.72
N GLN A 121 -0.21 -9.30 -2.85
CA GLN A 121 -0.22 -9.02 -1.42
C GLN A 121 1.19 -8.63 -0.93
N TYR A 122 1.26 -7.59 -0.10
CA TYR A 122 2.49 -7.12 0.50
C TYR A 122 2.35 -6.97 2.00
N LEU A 123 3.23 -7.63 2.74
CA LEU A 123 3.34 -7.47 4.18
C LEU A 123 4.36 -6.38 4.51
N THR A 124 4.01 -5.50 5.43
CA THR A 124 4.89 -4.46 5.96
C THR A 124 4.63 -4.24 7.44
N LYS A 125 5.33 -3.26 8.03
CA LYS A 125 5.24 -2.95 9.44
C LYS A 125 4.74 -1.53 9.66
N PHE A 126 3.87 -1.37 10.64
CA PHE A 126 3.55 -0.10 11.28
C PHE A 126 4.39 0.02 12.55
N THR A 127 5.36 0.93 12.55
CA THR A 127 6.25 1.14 13.68
C THR A 127 5.61 2.03 14.74
N HIS A 128 5.70 1.60 15.98
CA HIS A 128 5.31 2.37 17.16
C HIS A 128 6.51 3.12 17.75
N PRO A 129 6.27 4.20 18.51
CA PRO A 129 7.31 4.79 19.33
C PRO A 129 7.76 3.75 20.37
N THR A 130 9.06 3.45 20.39
CA THR A 130 9.66 2.70 21.50
C THR A 130 9.59 3.56 22.76
N ARG A 131 9.04 3.00 23.83
CA ARG A 131 9.05 3.62 25.17
C ARG A 131 10.46 3.72 25.73
#